data_AF-A0A8E0RTP7-F1
#
_entry.id   AF-A0A8E0RTP7-F1
#
_cell.length_a   1.000
_cell.length_b   1.000
_cell.length_c   1.000
_cell.angle_alpha   90.00
_cell.angle_beta   90.00
_cell.angle_gamma   90.00
#
_symmetry.space_group_name_H-M   'P 1'
#
loop_
_entity.id
_entity.type
_entity.pdbx_description
1 polymer ?
#
loop_
_entity_poly.entity_id
_entity_poly.type
_entity_poly.pdbx_seq_one_letter_code
_entity_poly.pdbx_strand_id
1 'polypeptide(L)'
;MGLLGKILCLIACAVGVVCTLAPIIQDRDRIRNASNLSSNYQGSVGCMFIAFFIFAGGLIFLFITLCCSCSDICMGILIAVVGGGALFFTICAYALLKNSAGYVAMEIPTVPEWLFGSIVASTGVILCSLTLAVS
;
A
#
# COMPACT_ATOMS: atom_id res chain seq x y z
N MET A 1 23.11 -4.18 11.20
CA MET A 1 21.67 -4.29 11.57
C MET A 1 20.78 -4.78 10.41
N GLY A 2 21.35 -5.25 9.29
CA GLY A 2 20.60 -5.52 8.06
C GLY A 2 19.46 -6.52 8.18
N LEU A 3 19.63 -7.67 8.86
CA LEU A 3 18.58 -8.71 8.88
C LEU A 3 17.29 -8.26 9.59
N LEU A 4 17.41 -7.59 10.75
CA LEU A 4 16.25 -7.12 11.51
C LEU A 4 15.47 -6.06 10.73
N GLY A 5 16.15 -5.10 10.11
CA GLY A 5 15.49 -4.09 9.29
C GLY A 5 14.82 -4.68 8.04
N LYS A 6 15.44 -5.69 7.40
CA LYS A 6 14.82 -6.42 6.28
C LYS A 6 13.52 -7.12 6.69
N ILE A 7 13.50 -7.76 7.86
CA ILE A 7 12.31 -8.40 8.42
C ILE A 7 11.22 -7.35 8.71
N LEU A 8 11.59 -6.21 9.32
CA LEU A 8 10.65 -5.12 9.61
C LEU A 8 10.03 -4.53 8.33
N CYS A 9 10.85 -4.28 7.30
CA CYS A 9 10.36 -3.85 5.99
C CYS A 9 9.44 -4.89 5.35
N LEU A 10 9.74 -6.17 5.50
CA LEU A 10 8.90 -7.25 4.95
C LEU A 10 7.54 -7.29 5.64
N ILE A 11 7.50 -7.21 6.98
CA ILE A 11 6.25 -7.16 7.75
C ILE A 11 5.46 -5.90 7.38
N ALA A 12 6.09 -4.73 7.32
CA ALA A 12 5.42 -3.48 6.98
C ALA A 12 4.84 -3.51 5.56
N CYS A 13 5.57 -4.05 4.58
CA CYS A 13 5.06 -4.27 3.22
C CYS A 13 3.91 -5.29 3.19
N ALA A 14 3.99 -6.38 3.96
CA ALA A 14 2.93 -7.38 4.02
C ALA A 14 1.63 -6.78 4.60
N VAL A 15 1.73 -5.96 5.64
CA VAL A 15 0.59 -5.20 6.18
C VAL A 15 0.04 -4.25 5.12
N GLY A 16 0.90 -3.53 4.38
CA GLY A 16 0.48 -2.67 3.26
C GLY A 16 -0.29 -3.42 2.17
N VAL A 17 0.15 -4.64 1.81
CA VAL A 17 -0.58 -5.52 0.88
C VAL A 17 -1.95 -5.89 1.44
N VAL A 18 -2.05 -6.30 2.69
CA VAL A 18 -3.35 -6.68 3.30
C VAL A 18 -4.29 -5.47 3.36
N CYS A 19 -3.79 -4.31 3.78
CA CYS A 19 -4.57 -3.09 3.90
C CYS A 19 -5.03 -2.50 2.54
N THR A 20 -4.39 -2.88 1.43
CA THR A 20 -4.82 -2.50 0.08
C THR A 20 -5.68 -3.58 -0.59
N LEU A 21 -5.45 -4.86 -0.29
CA LEU A 21 -6.19 -5.97 -0.86
C LEU A 21 -7.57 -6.17 -0.21
N ALA A 22 -7.66 -6.05 1.11
CA ALA A 22 -8.92 -6.17 1.85
C ALA A 22 -10.03 -5.24 1.32
N PRO A 23 -9.81 -3.92 1.10
CA PRO A 23 -10.84 -3.05 0.55
C PRO A 23 -11.23 -3.40 -0.89
N ILE A 24 -10.30 -3.93 -1.69
CA ILE A 24 -10.58 -4.39 -3.06
C ILE A 24 -11.51 -5.61 -3.05
N ILE A 25 -11.31 -6.54 -2.09
CA ILE A 25 -12.17 -7.72 -1.95
C ILE A 25 -13.54 -7.33 -1.40
N GLN A 26 -13.57 -6.49 -0.37
CA GLN A 26 -14.80 -6.03 0.27
C GLN A 26 -15.71 -5.27 -0.69
N ASP A 27 -15.13 -4.47 -1.60
CA ASP A 27 -15.90 -3.68 -2.57
C ASP A 27 -15.99 -4.32 -3.96
N ARG A 28 -15.67 -5.62 -4.08
CA ARG A 28 -15.57 -6.34 -5.37
C ARG A 28 -16.80 -6.18 -6.26
N ASP A 29 -18.00 -6.29 -5.69
CA ASP A 29 -19.25 -6.20 -6.45
C ASP A 29 -19.55 -4.78 -6.93
N ARG A 30 -19.12 -3.76 -6.16
CA ARG A 30 -19.23 -2.35 -6.58
C ARG A 30 -18.15 -1.98 -7.58
N ILE A 31 -16.94 -2.53 -7.44
CA ILE A 31 -15.85 -2.39 -8.42
C ILE A 31 -16.28 -2.98 -9.77
N ARG A 32 -16.94 -4.14 -9.78
CA ARG A 32 -17.46 -4.76 -11.01
C ARG A 32 -18.47 -3.87 -11.74
N ASN A 33 -19.24 -3.08 -10.99
CA ASN A 33 -20.22 -2.13 -11.51
C ASN A 33 -19.70 -0.68 -11.56
N ALA A 34 -18.39 -0.47 -11.43
CA ALA A 34 -17.80 0.86 -11.29
C ALA A 34 -18.03 1.77 -12.50
N SER A 35 -18.30 1.21 -13.68
CA SER A 35 -18.67 1.97 -14.90
C SER A 35 -19.92 2.84 -14.70
N ASN A 36 -20.78 2.49 -13.73
CA ASN A 36 -22.00 3.23 -13.41
C ASN A 36 -21.84 4.16 -12.17
N LEU A 37 -20.65 4.20 -11.57
CA LEU A 37 -20.36 5.02 -10.39
C LEU A 37 -19.63 6.32 -10.76
N SER A 38 -19.58 7.27 -9.82
CA SER A 38 -18.90 8.55 -10.02
C SER A 38 -17.45 8.39 -10.50
N SER A 39 -16.97 9.32 -11.31
CA SER A 39 -15.57 9.39 -11.77
C SER A 39 -14.58 9.36 -10.61
N ASN A 40 -14.94 9.98 -9.48
CA ASN A 40 -14.15 9.95 -8.24
C ASN A 40 -14.00 8.53 -7.68
N TYR A 41 -15.07 7.73 -7.69
CA TYR A 41 -15.00 6.34 -7.23
C TYR A 41 -14.12 5.49 -8.15
N GLN A 42 -14.26 5.64 -9.47
CA GLN A 42 -13.40 4.94 -10.44
C GLN A 42 -11.93 5.31 -10.25
N GLY A 43 -11.63 6.59 -10.04
CA GLY A 43 -10.28 7.08 -9.73
C GLY A 43 -9.74 6.49 -8.43
N SER A 44 -10.56 6.42 -7.38
CA SER A 44 -10.19 5.80 -6.10
C SER A 44 -9.81 4.34 -6.27
N VAL A 45 -10.63 3.57 -6.98
CA VAL A 45 -10.36 2.14 -7.26
C VAL A 45 -9.07 2.00 -8.06
N GLY A 46 -8.84 2.83 -9.08
CA GLY A 46 -7.59 2.85 -9.82
C GLY A 46 -6.36 3.08 -8.93
N CYS A 47 -6.43 4.08 -8.05
CA CYS A 47 -5.37 4.37 -7.08
C CYS A 47 -5.14 3.22 -6.08
N MET A 48 -6.20 2.52 -5.64
CA MET A 48 -6.07 1.33 -4.78
C MET A 48 -5.31 0.20 -5.48
N PHE A 49 -5.65 -0.11 -6.73
CA PHE A 49 -4.95 -1.15 -7.49
C PHE A 49 -3.48 -0.80 -7.73
N ILE A 50 -3.19 0.48 -8.05
CA ILE A 50 -1.80 0.94 -8.22
C ILE A 50 -1.03 0.77 -6.91
N ALA A 51 -1.59 1.21 -5.78
CA ALA A 51 -0.95 1.05 -4.47
C ALA A 51 -0.71 -0.43 -4.12
N PHE A 52 -1.67 -1.31 -4.41
CA PHE A 52 -1.51 -2.75 -4.23
C PHE A 52 -0.34 -3.31 -5.05
N PHE A 53 -0.23 -2.95 -6.34
CA PHE A 53 0.89 -3.41 -7.17
C PHE A 53 2.24 -2.86 -6.72
N ILE A 54 2.28 -1.63 -6.21
CA ILE A 54 3.52 -1.06 -5.64
C ILE A 54 3.95 -1.87 -4.41
N PHE A 55 3.03 -2.17 -3.49
CA PHE A 55 3.34 -3.00 -2.33
C PHE A 55 3.73 -4.43 -2.69
N ALA A 56 2.99 -5.06 -3.60
CA ALA A 56 3.30 -6.41 -4.07
C ALA A 56 4.66 -6.47 -4.78
N GLY A 57 4.97 -5.49 -5.64
CA GLY A 57 6.27 -5.37 -6.30
C GLY A 57 7.41 -5.14 -5.30
N GLY A 58 7.20 -4.27 -4.31
CA GLY A 58 8.13 -4.06 -3.21
C GLY A 58 8.40 -5.32 -2.39
N LEU A 59 7.35 -6.08 -2.09
CA LEU A 59 7.44 -7.31 -1.32
C LEU A 59 8.17 -8.42 -2.12
N ILE A 60 7.91 -8.56 -3.41
CA ILE A 60 8.68 -9.46 -4.30
C ILE A 60 10.16 -9.04 -4.33
N PHE A 61 10.44 -7.74 -4.45
CA PHE A 61 11.81 -7.23 -4.44
C PHE A 61 12.53 -7.52 -3.11
N LEU A 62 11.84 -7.37 -1.98
CA LEU A 62 12.34 -7.76 -0.65
C LEU A 62 12.67 -9.26 -0.58
N PHE A 63 11.85 -10.12 -1.17
CA PHE A 63 12.14 -11.57 -1.21
C PHE A 63 13.37 -11.90 -2.07
N ILE A 64 13.52 -11.27 -3.23
CA ILE A 64 14.70 -11.47 -4.08
C ILE A 64 15.98 -11.02 -3.35
N THR A 65 15.92 -9.89 -2.64
CA THR A 65 17.05 -9.33 -1.89
C THR A 65 17.37 -10.08 -0.59
N LEU A 66 16.50 -10.98 -0.11
CA LEU A 66 16.85 -11.95 0.93
C LEU A 66 17.74 -13.08 0.38
N CYS A 67 17.59 -13.42 -0.90
CA CYS A 67 18.36 -14.48 -1.56
C CYS A 67 19.66 -13.99 -2.22
N CYS A 68 19.77 -12.69 -2.51
CA CYS A 68 20.94 -12.08 -3.14
C CYS A 68 21.61 -11.06 -2.22
N SER A 69 22.95 -11.06 -2.17
CA SER A 69 23.76 -10.08 -1.43
C SER A 69 23.74 -8.70 -2.09
N CYS A 70 22.58 -8.02 -2.07
CA CYS A 70 22.47 -6.61 -2.45
C CYS A 70 22.92 -5.70 -1.31
N SER A 71 23.51 -4.56 -1.65
CA SER A 71 23.89 -3.53 -0.68
C SER A 71 22.65 -3.03 0.07
N ASP A 72 22.74 -3.00 1.41
CA ASP A 72 21.64 -2.58 2.29
C ASP A 72 21.20 -1.14 2.04
N ILE A 73 22.13 -0.26 1.62
CA ILE A 73 21.86 1.15 1.28
C ILE A 73 20.96 1.25 0.04
N CYS A 74 21.30 0.52 -1.03
CA CYS A 74 20.52 0.52 -2.27
C CYS A 74 19.12 -0.05 -2.04
N MET A 75 19.02 -1.09 -1.21
CA MET A 75 17.75 -1.70 -0.81
C MET A 75 16.89 -0.71 -0.02
N GLY A 76 17.47 -0.02 0.97
CA GLY A 76 16.76 1.00 1.76
C GLY A 76 16.18 2.11 0.89
N ILE A 77 16.95 2.65 -0.06
CA ILE A 77 16.49 3.70 -0.98
C ILE A 77 15.34 3.21 -1.86
N LEU A 78 15.45 2.02 -2.46
CA LEU A 78 14.40 1.48 -3.33
C LEU A 78 13.09 1.24 -2.56
N ILE A 79 13.18 0.68 -1.35
CA ILE A 79 12.01 0.43 -0.51
C ILE A 79 11.41 1.74 0.01
N ALA A 80 12.21 2.78 0.24
CA ALA A 80 11.71 4.11 0.57
C ALA A 80 10.87 4.69 -0.58
N VAL A 81 11.31 4.51 -1.83
CA VAL A 81 10.55 4.94 -3.02
C VAL A 81 9.25 4.15 -3.16
N VAL A 82 9.27 2.83 -2.92
CA VAL A 82 8.06 1.99 -2.88
C VAL A 82 7.09 2.51 -1.81
N GLY A 83 7.56 2.74 -0.58
CA GLY A 83 6.73 3.25 0.50
C GLY A 83 6.14 4.63 0.20
N GLY A 84 6.94 5.53 -0.37
CA GLY A 84 6.50 6.87 -0.78
C GLY A 84 5.46 6.85 -1.92
N GLY A 85 5.69 6.01 -2.94
CA GLY A 85 4.74 5.82 -4.03
C GLY A 85 3.41 5.25 -3.54
N ALA A 86 3.47 4.19 -2.72
CA ALA A 86 2.28 3.58 -2.13
C ALA A 86 1.51 4.57 -1.24
N LEU A 87 2.22 5.38 -0.43
CA LEU A 87 1.62 6.43 0.40
C LEU A 87 0.82 7.42 -0.45
N PHE A 88 1.45 7.95 -1.51
CA PHE A 88 0.82 8.93 -2.40
C PHE A 88 -0.48 8.39 -3.01
N PHE A 89 -0.43 7.20 -3.62
CA PHE A 89 -1.62 6.62 -4.24
C PHE A 89 -2.69 6.24 -3.22
N THR A 90 -2.31 5.78 -2.02
CA THR A 90 -3.28 5.49 -0.96
C THR A 90 -3.99 6.75 -0.46
N ILE A 91 -3.27 7.87 -0.30
CA ILE A 91 -3.87 9.16 0.07
C ILE A 91 -4.83 9.64 -1.02
N CYS A 92 -4.44 9.55 -2.29
CA CYS A 92 -5.31 9.90 -3.42
C CYS A 92 -6.57 9.02 -3.43
N ALA A 93 -6.43 7.71 -3.24
CA ALA A 93 -7.57 6.79 -3.15
C ALA A 93 -8.53 7.21 -2.02
N TYR A 94 -7.99 7.50 -0.83
CA TYR A 94 -8.78 7.92 0.32
C TYR A 94 -9.54 9.23 0.07
N ALA A 95 -8.86 10.23 -0.48
CA ALA A 95 -9.45 11.52 -0.80
C ALA A 95 -10.54 11.41 -1.88
N LEU A 96 -10.30 10.61 -2.93
CA LEU A 96 -11.27 10.39 -4.00
C LEU A 96 -12.50 9.62 -3.50
N LEU A 97 -12.31 8.62 -2.65
CA LEU A 97 -13.41 7.85 -2.06
C LEU A 97 -14.29 8.73 -1.15
N LYS A 98 -13.69 9.57 -0.31
CA LYS A 98 -14.40 10.54 0.55
C LYS A 98 -15.24 11.53 -0.26
N ASN A 99 -14.79 11.90 -1.45
CA ASN A 99 -15.49 12.80 -2.37
C ASN A 99 -16.42 12.06 -3.35
N SER A 100 -16.59 10.75 -3.22
CA SER A 100 -17.53 9.98 -4.03
C SER A 100 -18.91 9.97 -3.38
N ALA A 101 -19.94 10.36 -4.14
CA ALA A 101 -21.32 10.29 -3.67
C ALA A 101 -21.77 8.83 -3.55
N GLY A 102 -22.33 8.45 -2.41
CA GLY A 102 -22.99 7.16 -2.23
C GLY A 102 -22.13 6.04 -1.64
N TYR A 103 -21.01 6.30 -0.97
CA TYR A 103 -20.35 5.26 -0.17
C TYR A 103 -21.22 4.89 1.05
N VAL A 104 -21.70 3.65 1.09
CA VAL A 104 -22.43 3.10 2.24
C VAL A 104 -21.53 2.04 2.87
N ALA A 105 -21.24 2.20 4.16
CA ALA A 105 -20.45 1.24 4.91
C ALA A 105 -21.25 -0.07 5.02
N MET A 106 -20.75 -1.14 4.38
CA MET A 106 -21.41 -2.45 4.40
C MET A 106 -20.83 -3.40 5.45
N GLU A 107 -19.56 -3.21 5.85
CA GLU A 107 -18.86 -4.09 6.78
C GLU A 107 -17.71 -3.34 7.49
N ILE A 108 -17.36 -3.77 8.70
CA ILE A 108 -16.28 -3.20 9.53
C ILE A 108 -15.09 -4.17 9.50
N PRO A 109 -13.85 -3.73 9.21
CA PRO A 109 -13.45 -2.36 8.88
C PRO A 109 -14.03 -1.90 7.55
N THR A 110 -14.37 -0.62 7.49
CA THR A 110 -14.85 0.04 6.28
C THR A 110 -13.70 0.28 5.30
N VAL A 111 -14.00 0.43 4.01
CA VAL A 111 -12.99 0.70 2.97
C VAL A 111 -12.09 1.92 3.31
N PRO A 112 -12.61 3.05 3.82
CA PRO A 112 -11.78 4.16 4.28
C PRO A 112 -10.85 3.80 5.45
N GLU A 113 -11.26 2.92 6.36
CA GLU A 113 -10.43 2.47 7.49
C GLU A 113 -9.28 1.57 7.02
N TRP A 114 -9.54 0.71 6.03
CA TRP A 114 -8.49 -0.07 5.38
C TRP A 114 -7.45 0.82 4.68
N LEU A 115 -7.91 1.83 3.94
CA LEU A 115 -7.03 2.83 3.32
C LEU A 115 -6.22 3.59 4.37
N PHE A 116 -6.83 3.95 5.50
CA PHE A 116 -6.11 4.58 6.60
C PHE A 116 -5.01 3.66 7.16
N GLY A 117 -5.32 2.36 7.32
CA GLY A 117 -4.31 1.34 7.65
C GLY A 117 -3.16 1.29 6.65
N SER A 118 -3.46 1.40 5.34
CA SER A 118 -2.46 1.44 4.27
C SER A 118 -1.59 2.70 4.33
N ILE A 119 -2.14 3.86 4.72
CA ILE A 119 -1.36 5.10 4.93
C ILE A 119 -0.34 4.88 6.05
N VAL A 120 -0.78 4.35 7.20
CA VAL A 120 0.09 4.07 8.35
C VAL A 120 1.15 3.03 7.99
N ALA A 121 0.79 1.97 7.28
CA ALA A 121 1.72 0.95 6.81
C ALA A 121 2.77 1.54 5.87
N SER A 122 2.37 2.40 4.93
CA SER A 122 3.28 3.09 4.00
C SER A 122 4.29 3.96 4.74
N THR A 123 3.84 4.73 5.74
CA THR A 123 4.74 5.52 6.60
C THR A 123 5.71 4.61 7.37
N GLY A 124 5.22 3.48 7.89
CA GLY A 124 6.05 2.46 8.53
C GLY A 124 7.13 1.91 7.61
N VAL A 125 6.79 1.60 6.35
CA VAL A 125 7.77 1.16 5.33
C VAL A 125 8.83 2.22 5.09
N ILE A 126 8.45 3.49 4.94
CA ILE A 126 9.39 4.60 4.76
C ILE A 126 10.35 4.69 5.95
N LEU A 127 9.83 4.72 7.18
CA LEU A 127 10.66 4.82 8.39
C LEU A 127 11.63 3.64 8.51
N CYS A 128 11.15 2.40 8.32
CA CYS A 128 12.00 1.22 8.36
C CYS A 128 13.08 1.25 7.27
N SER A 129 12.73 1.70 6.07
CA SER A 129 13.66 1.78 4.94
C SER A 129 14.75 2.84 5.13
N LEU A 130 14.41 3.98 5.75
CA LEU A 130 15.39 5.00 6.14
C LEU A 130 16.33 4.49 7.23
N THR A 131 15.82 3.74 8.22
CA THR A 131 16.70 3.14 9.23
C THR A 131 17.67 2.11 8.65
N LEU A 132 17.27 1.39 7.59
CA LEU A 132 18.15 0.49 6.85
C LEU A 132 19.20 1.23 6.00
N ALA A 133 18.83 2.38 5.41
CA ALA A 133 19.73 3.13 4.54
C ALA A 133 20.87 3.83 5.29
N VAL A 134 20.70 4.09 6.59
CA VAL A 134 21.66 4.81 7.44
C VAL A 134 22.50 3.85 8.30
N SER A 135 22.18 2.56 8.34
CA SER A 135 22.87 1.51 9.12
C SER A 135 23.95 0.76 8.33
#